data_AF-A0A2V9MI79-F1
#
_entry.id   AF-A0A2V9MI79-F1
#
_cell.length_a   1.000
_cell.length_b   1.000
_cell.length_c   1.000
_cell.angle_alpha   90.00
_cell.angle_beta   90.00
_cell.angle_gamma   90.00
#
_symmetry.space_group_name_H-M   'P 1'
#
loop_
_entity.id
_entity.type
_entity.pdbx_description
1 polymer ?
#
loop_
_entity_poly.entity_id
_entity_poly.type
_entity_poly.pdbx_seq_one_letter_code
_entity_poly.pdbx_strand_id
1 'polypeptide(L)'
;MNFEREKRDQQSLALFLGSSLRITDKSQLEEFLAQADARKLVYSAPYQDVFLIIKMVGLADSLELLRLTSKEQRRGFVDLDCWRKDSFHMPSFMEWLAAFIQCGPEETVRMARAVDPNLLALFLRENIQVHSLDPDEPSPDLPLTLTPDNRFGIEITGEAEAAMISRLLLDALFRFDPALGYDLIDRVYWENRVSLEEGAYQEKRRRLEEIGFVDYYDALEIYGEAHLTLTPLPSKDDEKKGTVALSSTLPALFVASLVPGDFLWEALQTVQDRKEAERISQGLAALANRLLSIHSVTPGDLEKVRPALEELRDTLSLGLEYLAQGQKDQVGEILQRNDIQSLFKIGFNLLSILHDQADRIFRQGRLRLDGVEETLLESPEAEFFSGLRRLRPLFFEGLEDPGKATYRSFGSLIDIEISKKILKEIGALGHVFWKVFGDSVSELSVESLGSANVSLRDLRFSQIFNTAVVNSLSKGMFQPVILSGSDLQEFLKSISARKPNRIQFAEQLISLARMHIEESVEDLQEGSVLLRFLEKWSNACAEELVPLMGEAKIDPRLIRTLIVRAR
;
A
#
# COMPACT_ATOMS: atom_id res chain seq x y z
N MET A 1 -1.93 36.24 14.84
CA MET A 1 -3.04 35.27 14.71
C MET A 1 -2.54 33.91 14.19
N ASN A 2 -1.83 33.81 13.05
CA ASN A 2 -1.28 32.51 12.58
C ASN A 2 -0.24 31.89 13.54
N PHE A 3 0.67 32.69 14.10
CA PHE A 3 1.72 32.19 14.99
C PHE A 3 1.19 31.62 16.33
N GLU A 4 0.12 32.19 16.88
CA GLU A 4 -0.53 31.66 18.10
C GLU A 4 -1.35 30.40 17.82
N ARG A 5 -1.94 30.30 16.62
CA ARG A 5 -2.65 29.11 16.16
C ARG A 5 -1.66 27.95 15.96
N GLU A 6 -0.58 28.16 15.23
CA GLU A 6 0.47 27.14 15.04
C GLU A 6 1.07 26.65 16.37
N LYS A 7 1.31 27.56 17.32
CA LYS A 7 1.85 27.20 18.64
C LYS A 7 0.86 26.37 19.46
N ARG A 8 -0.44 26.69 19.38
CA ARG A 8 -1.51 25.91 20.00
C ARG A 8 -1.65 24.55 19.33
N ASP A 9 -1.54 24.51 18.00
CA ASP A 9 -1.65 23.29 17.20
C ASP A 9 -0.53 22.28 17.54
N GLN A 10 0.69 22.78 17.74
CA GLN A 10 1.82 21.97 18.19
C GLN A 10 1.67 21.47 19.64
N GLN A 11 0.99 22.23 20.51
CA GLN A 11 0.79 21.85 21.91
C GLN A 11 -0.24 20.72 22.06
N SER A 12 -1.35 20.72 21.32
CA SER A 12 -2.34 19.65 21.41
C SER A 12 -1.80 18.33 20.86
N LEU A 13 -1.08 18.37 19.73
CA LEU A 13 -0.47 17.17 19.15
C LEU A 13 0.68 16.60 19.99
N ALA A 14 1.31 17.43 20.83
CA ALA A 14 2.29 16.95 21.79
C ALA A 14 1.68 15.96 22.80
N LEU A 15 0.37 16.02 23.09
CA LEU A 15 -0.30 15.05 23.94
C LEU A 15 -0.31 13.64 23.33
N PHE A 16 -0.43 13.56 21.99
CA PHE A 16 -0.45 12.29 21.26
C PHE A 16 0.94 11.71 21.01
N LEU A 17 1.98 12.56 21.05
CA LEU A 17 3.38 12.17 20.90
C LEU A 17 3.98 11.61 22.20
N GLY A 18 3.29 11.71 23.35
CA GLY A 18 3.76 11.14 24.62
C GLY A 18 5.21 11.54 24.98
N SER A 19 5.99 10.57 25.48
CA SER A 19 7.43 10.70 25.71
C SER A 19 8.28 10.25 24.51
N SER A 20 7.69 10.18 23.31
CA SER A 20 8.41 9.70 22.12
C SER A 20 9.58 10.60 21.79
N LEU A 21 10.71 9.97 21.48
CA LEU A 21 11.95 10.63 21.09
C LEU A 21 11.80 11.16 19.66
N ARG A 22 12.06 12.46 19.45
CA ARG A 22 11.90 13.15 18.17
C ARG A 22 13.25 13.38 17.50
N ILE A 23 13.88 12.28 17.07
CA ILE A 23 15.22 12.32 16.47
C ILE A 23 15.09 11.78 15.05
N THR A 24 15.27 12.64 14.05
CA THR A 24 15.10 12.29 12.63
C THR A 24 16.41 12.20 11.86
N ASP A 25 17.49 12.77 12.38
CA ASP A 25 18.79 12.80 11.72
C ASP A 25 19.95 12.62 12.71
N LYS A 26 21.15 12.42 12.15
CA LYS A 26 22.37 12.17 12.92
C LYS A 26 22.74 13.33 13.85
N SER A 27 22.59 14.58 13.41
CA SER A 27 22.96 15.75 14.21
C SER A 27 22.08 15.85 15.46
N GLN A 28 20.77 15.60 15.30
CA GLN A 28 19.84 15.55 16.43
C GLN A 28 20.14 14.39 17.38
N LEU A 29 20.58 13.24 16.86
CA LEU A 29 20.96 12.10 17.68
C LEU A 29 22.19 12.43 18.53
N GLU A 30 23.22 13.03 17.94
CA GLU A 30 24.43 13.44 18.66
C GLU A 30 24.12 14.47 19.76
N GLU A 31 23.29 15.47 19.47
CA GLU A 31 22.84 16.45 20.47
C GLU A 31 22.06 15.79 21.61
N PHE A 32 21.17 14.85 21.29
CA PHE A 32 20.40 14.10 22.28
C PHE A 32 21.30 13.23 23.16
N LEU A 33 22.25 12.50 22.59
CA LEU A 33 23.14 11.61 23.33
C LEU A 33 24.09 12.36 24.26
N ALA A 34 24.40 13.63 23.97
CA ALA A 34 25.17 14.50 24.85
C ALA A 34 24.42 14.93 26.13
N GLN A 35 23.10 14.72 26.21
CA GLN A 35 22.30 15.07 27.38
C GLN A 35 22.55 14.11 28.54
N ALA A 36 22.61 14.64 29.77
CA ALA A 36 22.93 13.85 30.96
C ALA A 36 21.91 12.73 31.26
N ASP A 37 20.67 12.89 30.84
CA ASP A 37 19.57 11.96 31.03
C ASP A 37 19.25 11.09 29.81
N ALA A 38 20.02 11.18 28.72
CA ALA A 38 19.80 10.44 27.49
C ALA A 38 19.61 8.93 27.73
N ARG A 39 20.47 8.32 28.56
CA ARG A 39 20.36 6.89 28.92
C ARG A 39 19.02 6.56 29.58
N LYS A 40 18.53 7.41 30.47
CA LYS A 40 17.25 7.18 31.18
C LYS A 40 16.09 7.29 30.19
N LEU A 41 16.13 8.30 29.31
CA LEU A 41 15.09 8.53 28.30
C LEU A 41 15.03 7.37 27.29
N VAL A 42 16.18 6.94 26.76
CA VAL A 42 16.26 5.77 25.88
C VAL A 42 15.72 4.54 26.59
N TYR A 43 16.14 4.28 27.83
CA TYR A 43 15.73 3.08 28.56
C TYR A 43 14.22 3.02 28.83
N SER A 44 13.58 4.18 29.05
CA SER A 44 12.13 4.27 29.26
C SER A 44 11.32 4.34 27.96
N ALA A 45 11.97 4.60 26.82
CA ALA A 45 11.29 4.72 25.55
C ALA A 45 10.82 3.35 25.05
N PRO A 46 9.63 3.26 24.45
CA PRO A 46 9.21 2.07 23.74
C PRO A 46 10.20 1.68 22.64
N TYR A 47 10.34 0.38 22.42
CA TYR A 47 11.34 -0.12 21.47
C TYR A 47 11.04 0.27 20.02
N GLN A 48 9.77 0.48 19.65
CA GLN A 48 9.40 0.94 18.31
C GLN A 48 9.95 2.35 18.02
N ASP A 49 9.98 3.24 19.02
CA ASP A 49 10.49 4.61 18.86
C ASP A 49 12.01 4.61 18.69
N VAL A 50 12.72 3.87 19.54
CA VAL A 50 14.17 3.75 19.45
C VAL A 50 14.58 3.08 18.14
N PHE A 51 13.83 2.05 17.74
CA PHE A 51 14.01 1.37 16.46
C PHE A 51 13.81 2.33 15.28
N LEU A 52 12.75 3.14 15.29
CA LEU A 52 12.48 4.12 14.25
C LEU A 52 13.63 5.12 14.10
N ILE A 53 14.18 5.61 15.21
CA ILE A 53 15.35 6.50 15.21
C ILE A 53 16.52 5.81 14.49
N ILE A 54 16.81 4.55 14.83
CA ILE A 54 17.89 3.79 14.21
C ILE A 54 17.65 3.64 12.69
N LYS A 55 16.41 3.41 12.26
CA LYS A 55 16.07 3.28 10.83
C LYS A 55 16.17 4.60 10.08
N MET A 56 15.83 5.73 10.71
CA MET A 56 15.94 7.07 10.09
C MET A 56 17.38 7.58 10.01
N VAL A 57 18.15 7.39 11.09
CA VAL A 57 19.56 7.84 11.17
C VAL A 57 20.50 6.90 10.43
N GLY A 58 20.20 5.60 10.45
CA GLY A 58 21.05 4.54 9.95
C GLY A 58 21.72 3.76 11.08
N LEU A 59 21.81 2.43 10.92
CA LEU A 59 22.34 1.52 11.94
C LEU A 59 23.80 1.81 12.29
N ALA A 60 24.64 2.07 11.28
CA ALA A 60 26.06 2.37 11.46
C ALA A 60 26.31 3.67 12.23
N ASP A 61 25.43 4.66 12.09
CA ASP A 61 25.51 5.95 12.80
C ASP A 61 24.86 5.90 14.20
N SER A 62 24.25 4.76 14.57
CA SER A 62 23.48 4.61 15.81
C SER A 62 24.20 3.76 16.89
N LEU A 63 25.48 3.43 16.73
CA LEU A 63 26.19 2.53 17.66
C LEU A 63 26.18 3.01 19.11
N GLU A 64 26.30 4.32 19.34
CA GLU A 64 26.23 4.87 20.69
C GLU A 64 24.82 4.75 21.31
N LEU A 65 23.78 4.95 20.50
CA LEU A 65 22.40 4.70 20.90
C LEU A 65 22.20 3.21 21.26
N LEU A 66 22.73 2.28 20.46
CA LEU A 66 22.62 0.83 20.72
C LEU A 66 23.15 0.44 22.10
N ARG A 67 24.25 1.05 22.57
CA ARG A 67 24.82 0.78 23.90
C ARG A 67 23.86 1.11 25.04
N LEU A 68 22.99 2.12 24.86
CA LEU A 68 22.02 2.56 25.85
C LEU A 68 20.77 1.69 25.93
N THR A 69 20.54 0.83 24.93
CA THR A 69 19.30 0.06 24.81
C THR A 69 19.12 -1.02 25.87
N SER A 70 17.86 -1.23 26.27
CA SER A 70 17.44 -2.28 27.19
C SER A 70 17.40 -3.66 26.52
N LYS A 71 17.29 -4.72 27.33
CA LYS A 71 17.13 -6.10 26.82
C LYS A 71 15.92 -6.23 25.90
N GLU A 72 14.79 -5.66 26.33
CA GLU A 72 13.54 -5.68 25.58
C GLU A 72 13.67 -4.98 24.23
N GLN A 73 14.35 -3.82 24.20
CA GLN A 73 14.57 -3.06 22.98
C GLN A 73 15.40 -3.84 21.96
N ARG A 74 16.52 -4.44 22.37
CA ARG A 74 17.37 -5.24 21.47
C ARG A 74 16.61 -6.41 20.83
N ARG A 75 15.79 -7.10 21.62
CA ARG A 75 14.92 -8.16 21.13
C ARG A 75 13.87 -7.62 20.16
N GLY A 76 13.23 -6.52 20.53
CA GLY A 76 12.22 -5.85 19.69
C GLY A 76 12.76 -5.46 18.31
N PHE A 77 14.00 -4.99 18.21
CA PHE A 77 14.59 -4.63 16.91
C PHE A 77 14.67 -5.83 15.96
N VAL A 78 15.07 -6.99 16.49
CA VAL A 78 15.12 -8.24 15.72
C VAL A 78 13.72 -8.70 15.32
N ASP A 79 12.76 -8.64 16.25
CA ASP A 79 11.36 -9.01 15.98
C ASP A 79 10.72 -8.12 14.89
N LEU A 80 11.08 -6.83 14.84
CA LEU A 80 10.53 -5.85 13.89
C LEU A 80 11.20 -5.84 12.52
N ASP A 81 12.46 -6.27 12.38
CA ASP A 81 13.25 -6.08 11.14
C ASP A 81 13.69 -7.38 10.47
N CYS A 82 13.86 -8.48 11.24
CA CYS A 82 14.46 -9.72 10.77
C CYS A 82 13.46 -10.78 10.29
N TRP A 83 12.19 -10.43 10.07
CA TRP A 83 11.15 -11.37 9.62
C TRP A 83 10.46 -10.90 8.35
N ARG A 84 10.10 -11.84 7.46
CA ARG A 84 9.24 -11.61 6.30
C ARG A 84 8.10 -12.62 6.39
N LYS A 85 6.95 -12.18 6.88
CA LYS A 85 5.85 -13.07 7.33
C LYS A 85 6.36 -14.05 8.38
N ASP A 86 6.42 -15.33 8.04
CA ASP A 86 6.85 -16.48 8.84
C ASP A 86 8.28 -16.94 8.55
N SER A 87 8.95 -16.33 7.56
CA SER A 87 10.34 -16.66 7.20
C SER A 87 11.34 -15.73 7.87
N PHE A 88 12.42 -16.28 8.43
CA PHE A 88 13.50 -15.51 9.02
C PHE A 88 14.43 -14.92 7.97
N HIS A 89 14.72 -13.62 8.08
CA HIS A 89 15.55 -12.87 7.13
C HIS A 89 16.98 -12.72 7.67
N MET A 90 17.81 -13.73 7.37
CA MET A 90 19.20 -13.83 7.84
C MET A 90 20.06 -12.59 7.53
N PRO A 91 20.02 -11.98 6.33
CA PRO A 91 20.86 -10.81 6.04
C PRO A 91 20.63 -9.64 7.01
N SER A 92 19.37 -9.31 7.31
CA SER A 92 19.06 -8.25 8.29
C SER A 92 19.55 -8.64 9.69
N PHE A 93 19.46 -9.91 10.07
CA PHE A 93 19.97 -10.35 11.36
C PHE A 93 21.49 -10.22 11.47
N MET A 94 22.23 -10.51 10.39
CA MET A 94 23.68 -10.28 10.35
C MET A 94 24.04 -8.80 10.49
N GLU A 95 23.28 -7.89 9.87
CA GLU A 95 23.48 -6.44 10.05
C GLU A 95 23.36 -6.03 11.53
N TRP A 96 22.34 -6.53 12.23
CA TRP A 96 22.17 -6.30 13.66
C TRP A 96 23.30 -6.92 14.49
N LEU A 97 23.69 -8.17 14.22
CA LEU A 97 24.81 -8.84 14.88
C LEU A 97 26.11 -8.05 14.70
N ALA A 98 26.42 -7.65 13.47
CA ALA A 98 27.60 -6.86 13.15
C ALA A 98 27.61 -5.52 13.91
N ALA A 99 26.48 -4.82 13.97
CA ALA A 99 26.38 -3.56 14.69
C ALA A 99 26.61 -3.71 16.20
N PHE A 100 26.05 -4.74 16.84
CA PHE A 100 26.31 -5.01 18.26
C PHE A 100 27.75 -5.48 18.52
N ILE A 101 28.34 -6.25 17.60
CA ILE A 101 29.76 -6.64 17.67
C ILE A 101 30.67 -5.42 17.60
N GLN A 102 30.38 -4.46 16.71
CA GLN A 102 31.11 -3.20 16.62
C GLN A 102 30.99 -2.35 17.90
N CYS A 103 29.94 -2.54 18.71
CA CYS A 103 29.80 -1.87 20.00
C CYS A 103 30.76 -2.42 21.08
N GLY A 104 31.33 -3.61 20.88
CA GLY A 104 32.27 -4.27 21.79
C GLY A 104 31.75 -5.61 22.33
N PRO A 105 32.62 -6.49 22.85
CA PRO A 105 32.26 -7.86 23.19
C PRO A 105 31.29 -7.98 24.36
N GLU A 106 31.30 -7.06 25.33
CA GLU A 106 30.29 -7.01 26.39
C GLU A 106 28.89 -6.72 25.81
N GLU A 107 28.83 -5.84 24.82
CA GLU A 107 27.58 -5.48 24.15
C GLU A 107 27.07 -6.60 23.23
N THR A 108 27.98 -7.35 22.59
CA THR A 108 27.68 -8.60 21.90
C THR A 108 26.98 -9.60 22.83
N VAL A 109 27.52 -9.85 24.03
CA VAL A 109 26.89 -10.79 24.98
C VAL A 109 25.58 -10.24 25.54
N ARG A 110 25.48 -8.93 25.80
CA ARG A 110 24.20 -8.30 26.18
C ARG A 110 23.12 -8.47 25.11
N MET A 111 23.49 -8.36 23.83
CA MET A 111 22.61 -8.65 22.70
C MET A 111 22.25 -10.13 22.65
N ALA A 112 23.23 -11.03 22.76
CA ALA A 112 23.01 -12.47 22.69
C ALA A 112 22.04 -12.96 23.79
N ARG A 113 22.13 -12.38 25.00
CA ARG A 113 21.19 -12.63 26.10
C ARG A 113 19.79 -12.08 25.86
N ALA A 114 19.65 -11.08 25.00
CA ALA A 114 18.40 -10.39 24.71
C ALA A 114 17.59 -11.09 23.62
N VAL A 115 18.28 -11.50 22.55
CA VAL A 115 17.70 -12.17 21.39
C VAL A 115 17.32 -13.61 21.75
N ASP A 116 16.35 -14.16 21.02
CA ASP A 116 15.97 -15.55 21.12
C ASP A 116 17.18 -16.46 20.79
N PRO A 117 17.57 -17.39 21.69
CA PRO A 117 18.70 -18.27 21.46
C PRO A 117 18.53 -19.15 20.21
N ASN A 118 17.30 -19.46 19.79
CA ASN A 118 17.05 -20.22 18.58
C ASN A 118 17.50 -19.46 17.32
N LEU A 119 17.40 -18.13 17.30
CA LEU A 119 17.86 -17.31 16.16
C LEU A 119 19.39 -17.26 16.09
N LEU A 120 20.05 -17.17 17.24
CA LEU A 120 21.52 -17.24 17.32
C LEU A 120 22.02 -18.63 16.91
N ALA A 121 21.37 -19.69 17.37
CA ALA A 121 21.67 -21.06 16.97
C ALA A 121 21.39 -21.29 15.48
N LEU A 122 20.32 -20.72 14.93
CA LEU A 122 20.02 -20.76 13.49
C LEU A 122 21.13 -20.09 12.67
N PHE A 123 21.56 -18.89 13.06
CA PHE A 123 22.69 -18.20 12.43
C PHE A 123 23.97 -19.03 12.50
N LEU A 124 24.33 -19.54 13.69
CA LEU A 124 25.53 -20.34 13.86
C LEU A 124 25.45 -21.63 13.03
N ARG A 125 24.32 -22.35 13.04
CA ARG A 125 24.13 -23.59 12.27
C ARG A 125 24.32 -23.42 10.76
N GLU A 126 23.98 -22.25 10.22
CA GLU A 126 24.22 -21.95 8.79
C GLU A 126 25.70 -21.62 8.49
N ASN A 127 26.51 -21.33 9.52
CA ASN A 127 27.87 -20.78 9.36
C ASN A 127 28.98 -21.55 10.11
N ILE A 128 28.63 -22.56 10.89
CA ILE A 128 29.56 -23.43 11.60
C ILE A 128 29.11 -24.89 11.51
N GLN A 129 30.07 -25.79 11.63
CA GLN A 129 29.84 -27.21 11.86
C GLN A 129 30.42 -27.59 13.23
N VAL A 130 29.58 -28.20 14.07
CA VAL A 130 29.97 -28.67 15.40
C VAL A 130 30.27 -30.16 15.34
N HIS A 131 31.48 -30.52 15.74
CA HIS A 131 31.96 -31.90 15.81
C HIS A 131 32.09 -32.31 17.29
N SER A 132 31.49 -33.44 17.66
CA SER A 132 31.71 -34.03 18.99
C SER A 132 33.12 -34.58 19.05
N LEU A 133 33.86 -34.29 20.14
CA LEU A 133 35.20 -34.82 20.35
C LEU A 133 35.09 -35.96 21.37
N ASP A 134 35.04 -37.18 20.86
CA ASP A 134 35.19 -38.37 21.69
C ASP A 134 36.69 -38.64 21.90
N PRO A 135 37.17 -38.80 23.15
CA PRO A 135 38.56 -39.17 23.42
C PRO A 135 39.01 -40.47 22.75
N ASP A 136 38.07 -41.37 22.45
CA ASP A 136 38.33 -42.67 21.84
C ASP A 136 38.26 -42.65 20.31
N GLU A 137 37.83 -41.53 19.70
CA GLU A 137 37.78 -41.34 18.24
C GLU A 137 38.93 -40.44 17.74
N PRO A 138 39.50 -40.73 16.55
CA PRO A 138 40.51 -39.86 15.97
C PRO A 138 39.92 -38.48 15.66
N SER A 139 40.56 -37.42 16.17
CA SER A 139 40.13 -36.05 15.90
C SER A 139 40.14 -35.75 14.40
N PRO A 140 39.16 -34.99 13.87
CA PRO A 140 39.12 -34.62 12.46
C PRO A 140 40.40 -33.87 12.05
N ASP A 141 40.96 -34.17 10.88
CA ASP A 141 42.09 -33.44 10.30
C ASP A 141 41.60 -32.12 9.67
N LEU A 142 41.02 -31.28 10.51
CA LEU A 142 40.42 -29.98 10.17
C LEU A 142 40.89 -28.92 11.17
N PRO A 143 41.02 -27.64 10.75
CA PRO A 143 41.35 -26.55 11.67
C PRO A 143 40.14 -26.20 12.54
N LEU A 144 40.00 -26.90 13.68
CA LEU A 144 38.90 -26.73 14.63
C LEU A 144 39.23 -25.71 15.73
N THR A 145 38.26 -24.87 16.08
CA THR A 145 38.29 -24.07 17.31
C THR A 145 37.69 -24.91 18.44
N LEU A 146 38.45 -25.18 19.49
CA LEU A 146 37.99 -26.00 20.60
C LEU A 146 37.15 -25.18 21.58
N THR A 147 36.08 -25.81 22.06
CA THR A 147 35.35 -25.34 23.24
C THR A 147 36.25 -25.42 24.49
N PRO A 148 36.06 -24.56 25.52
CA PRO A 148 36.96 -24.52 26.69
C PRO A 148 37.07 -25.83 27.47
N ASP A 149 36.06 -26.70 27.40
CA ASP A 149 36.03 -28.03 28.03
C ASP A 149 36.55 -29.15 27.11
N ASN A 150 36.95 -28.82 25.88
CA ASN A 150 37.36 -29.74 24.82
C ASN A 150 36.30 -30.80 24.44
N ARG A 151 35.01 -30.58 24.73
CA ARG A 151 33.93 -31.53 24.37
C ARG A 151 33.56 -31.43 22.89
N PHE A 152 33.68 -30.24 22.31
CA PHE A 152 33.33 -29.97 20.93
C PHE A 152 34.43 -29.23 20.18
N GLY A 153 34.59 -29.57 18.90
CA GLY A 153 35.39 -28.84 17.92
C GLY A 153 34.49 -28.10 16.95
N ILE A 154 34.75 -26.81 16.76
CA ILE A 154 33.94 -25.93 15.92
C ILE A 154 34.72 -25.62 14.65
N GLU A 155 34.15 -26.02 13.51
CA GLU A 155 34.61 -25.64 12.18
C GLU A 155 33.77 -24.45 11.69
N ILE A 156 34.40 -23.41 11.17
CA ILE A 156 33.68 -22.24 10.64
C ILE A 156 33.59 -22.39 9.14
N THR A 157 32.37 -22.66 8.67
CA THR A 157 32.05 -22.97 7.27
C THR A 157 31.49 -21.77 6.52
N GLY A 158 30.98 -20.76 7.23
CA GLY A 158 30.52 -19.51 6.63
C GLY A 158 31.64 -18.74 5.93
N GLU A 159 31.27 -17.87 5.00
CA GLU A 159 32.22 -17.06 4.21
C GLU A 159 32.29 -15.61 4.71
N ALA A 160 33.44 -14.96 4.44
CA ALA A 160 33.67 -13.52 4.63
C ALA A 160 33.14 -12.95 5.96
N GLU A 161 32.07 -12.15 5.89
CA GLU A 161 31.47 -11.45 7.03
C GLU A 161 30.83 -12.41 8.03
N ALA A 162 30.10 -13.43 7.56
CA ALA A 162 29.43 -14.38 8.44
C ALA A 162 30.44 -15.21 9.25
N ALA A 163 31.57 -15.58 8.64
CA ALA A 163 32.68 -16.22 9.34
C ALA A 163 33.23 -15.34 10.47
N MET A 164 33.41 -14.05 10.21
CA MET A 164 33.90 -13.08 11.19
C MET A 164 32.91 -12.92 12.35
N ILE A 165 31.62 -12.75 12.03
CA ILE A 165 30.55 -12.62 13.03
C ILE A 165 30.51 -13.87 13.93
N SER A 166 30.55 -15.08 13.35
CA SER A 166 30.58 -16.33 14.12
C SER A 166 31.78 -16.40 15.08
N ARG A 167 32.98 -16.03 14.61
CA ARG A 167 34.19 -16.01 15.46
C ARG A 167 34.03 -15.05 16.63
N LEU A 168 33.66 -13.80 16.35
CA LEU A 168 33.58 -12.75 17.36
C LEU A 168 32.43 -12.99 18.35
N LEU A 169 31.31 -13.56 17.89
CA LEU A 169 30.21 -13.96 18.75
C LEU A 169 30.63 -15.08 19.71
N LEU A 170 31.21 -16.16 19.19
CA LEU A 170 31.66 -17.29 20.01
C LEU A 170 32.75 -16.89 21.01
N ASP A 171 33.73 -16.08 20.59
CA ASP A 171 34.77 -15.55 21.48
C ASP A 171 34.17 -14.73 22.62
N ALA A 172 33.25 -13.80 22.31
CA ALA A 172 32.58 -13.00 23.31
C ALA A 172 31.75 -13.86 24.29
N LEU A 173 31.00 -14.85 23.77
CA LEU A 173 30.20 -15.76 24.58
C LEU A 173 31.07 -16.59 25.53
N PHE A 174 32.07 -17.30 25.04
CA PHE A 174 32.91 -18.12 25.92
C PHE A 174 33.77 -17.29 26.89
N ARG A 175 34.01 -16.01 26.59
CA ARG A 175 34.71 -15.10 27.50
C ARG A 175 33.83 -14.53 28.61
N PHE A 176 32.58 -14.14 28.31
CA PHE A 176 31.72 -13.37 29.22
C PHE A 176 30.45 -14.09 29.67
N ASP A 177 30.00 -15.11 28.94
CA ASP A 177 28.88 -16.00 29.30
C ASP A 177 29.03 -17.42 28.71
N PRO A 178 29.95 -18.25 29.27
CA PRO A 178 30.19 -19.59 28.75
C PRO A 178 28.93 -20.48 28.75
N ALA A 179 28.02 -20.26 29.70
CA ALA A 179 26.79 -21.06 29.81
C ALA A 179 25.89 -20.85 28.58
N LEU A 180 25.71 -19.61 28.13
CA LEU A 180 25.01 -19.31 26.89
C LEU A 180 25.76 -19.86 25.67
N GLY A 181 27.10 -19.79 25.67
CA GLY A 181 27.93 -20.40 24.64
C GLY A 181 27.65 -21.90 24.47
N TYR A 182 27.66 -22.66 25.56
CA TYR A 182 27.37 -24.10 25.53
C TYR A 182 25.92 -24.42 25.10
N ASP A 183 24.92 -23.66 25.59
CA ASP A 183 23.52 -23.84 25.15
C ASP A 183 23.38 -23.67 23.63
N LEU A 184 24.03 -22.64 23.05
CA LEU A 184 23.99 -22.44 21.60
C LEU A 184 24.71 -23.56 20.83
N ILE A 185 25.85 -24.06 21.31
CA ILE A 185 26.55 -25.18 20.66
C ILE A 185 25.73 -26.46 20.71
N ASP A 186 25.09 -26.77 21.85
CA ASP A 186 24.21 -27.93 21.97
C ASP A 186 23.00 -27.80 21.02
N ARG A 187 22.37 -26.61 20.91
CA ARG A 187 21.29 -26.35 19.93
C ARG A 187 21.76 -26.55 18.48
N VAL A 188 22.91 -25.99 18.13
CA VAL A 188 23.47 -26.12 16.77
C VAL A 188 23.73 -27.59 16.44
N TYR A 189 24.19 -28.38 17.41
CA TYR A 189 24.47 -29.80 17.21
C TYR A 189 23.20 -30.66 17.10
N TRP A 190 22.23 -30.48 18.01
CA TRP A 190 21.07 -31.38 18.14
C TRP A 190 19.81 -30.94 17.39
N GLU A 191 19.55 -29.64 17.28
CA GLU A 191 18.29 -29.12 16.73
C GLU A 191 18.38 -28.85 15.23
N ASN A 192 17.35 -29.22 14.47
CA ASN A 192 17.32 -28.93 13.03
C ASN A 192 16.86 -27.49 12.72
N ARG A 193 17.17 -27.02 11.51
CA ARG A 193 16.85 -25.66 11.03
C ARG A 193 15.37 -25.29 11.20
N VAL A 194 14.47 -26.18 10.79
CA VAL A 194 13.01 -25.93 10.82
C VAL A 194 12.50 -25.77 12.25
N SER A 195 12.99 -26.62 13.16
CA SER A 195 12.63 -26.56 14.59
C SER A 195 13.05 -25.24 15.24
N LEU A 196 14.28 -24.80 14.96
CA LEU A 196 14.82 -23.53 15.47
C LEU A 196 14.02 -22.33 14.96
N GLU A 197 13.77 -22.28 13.65
CA GLU A 197 13.03 -21.19 13.00
C GLU A 197 11.58 -21.13 13.50
N GLU A 198 10.88 -22.27 13.57
CA GLU A 198 9.50 -22.34 14.08
C GLU A 198 9.42 -21.92 15.56
N GLY A 199 10.34 -22.42 16.40
CA GLY A 199 10.39 -22.05 17.81
C GLY A 199 10.58 -20.54 18.01
N ALA A 200 11.50 -19.95 17.25
CA ALA A 200 11.71 -18.50 17.27
C ALA A 200 10.51 -17.71 16.73
N TYR A 201 9.84 -18.21 15.68
CA TYR A 201 8.66 -17.58 15.11
C TYR A 201 7.50 -17.52 16.11
N GLN A 202 7.23 -18.63 16.83
CA GLN A 202 6.18 -18.68 17.84
C GLN A 202 6.44 -17.70 18.99
N GLU A 203 7.69 -17.62 19.46
CA GLU A 203 8.07 -16.69 20.51
C GLU A 203 7.99 -15.22 20.05
N LYS A 204 8.39 -14.92 18.81
CA LYS A 204 8.20 -13.60 18.19
C LYS A 204 6.71 -13.25 18.06
N ARG A 205 5.88 -14.19 17.60
CA ARG A 205 4.43 -14.01 17.48
C ARG A 205 3.81 -13.67 18.83
N ARG A 206 4.11 -14.44 19.87
CA ARG A 206 3.61 -14.21 21.24
C ARG A 206 3.93 -12.80 21.73
N ARG A 207 5.14 -12.30 21.47
CA ARG A 207 5.56 -10.94 21.86
C ARG A 207 4.91 -9.83 21.02
N LEU A 208 4.68 -10.07 19.73
CA LEU A 208 3.95 -9.10 18.90
C LEU A 208 2.47 -9.03 19.29
N GLU A 209 1.86 -10.15 19.69
CA GLU A 209 0.51 -10.18 20.26
C GLU A 209 0.41 -9.36 21.55
N GLU A 210 1.44 -9.40 22.42
CA GLU A 210 1.51 -8.58 23.64
C GLU A 210 1.47 -7.06 23.37
N ILE A 211 1.92 -6.60 22.20
CA ILE A 211 1.87 -5.18 21.80
C ILE A 211 0.75 -4.86 20.79
N GLY A 212 -0.19 -5.79 20.59
CA GLY A 212 -1.42 -5.55 19.84
C GLY A 212 -1.35 -5.84 18.34
N PHE A 213 -0.30 -6.52 17.85
CA PHE A 213 -0.39 -7.17 16.53
C PHE A 213 -1.29 -8.39 16.64
N VAL A 214 -2.04 -8.65 15.58
CA VAL A 214 -2.92 -9.81 15.49
C VAL A 214 -2.68 -10.54 14.17
N ASP A 215 -3.21 -11.76 14.06
CA ASP A 215 -3.19 -12.52 12.81
C ASP A 215 -3.93 -11.77 11.69
N TYR A 216 -3.58 -12.08 10.44
CA TYR A 216 -4.20 -11.49 9.26
C TYR A 216 -5.74 -11.58 9.29
N TYR A 217 -6.30 -12.74 9.63
CA TYR A 217 -7.76 -12.92 9.61
C TYR A 217 -8.46 -12.15 10.74
N ASP A 218 -7.84 -12.07 11.91
CA ASP A 218 -8.35 -11.25 13.02
C ASP A 218 -8.25 -9.76 12.68
N ALA A 219 -7.20 -9.35 11.96
CA ALA A 219 -7.02 -7.98 11.54
C ALA A 219 -8.09 -7.52 10.52
N LEU A 220 -8.54 -8.41 9.63
CA LEU A 220 -9.58 -8.10 8.63
C LEU A 220 -10.91 -7.63 9.23
N GLU A 221 -11.15 -7.89 10.52
CA GLU A 221 -12.34 -7.43 11.22
C GLU A 221 -12.55 -5.90 11.12
N ILE A 222 -11.47 -5.11 10.94
CA ILE A 222 -11.55 -3.65 10.79
C ILE A 222 -12.24 -3.20 9.50
N TYR A 223 -12.38 -4.11 8.52
CA TYR A 223 -13.13 -3.88 7.27
C TYR A 223 -14.53 -4.49 7.29
N GLY A 224 -14.94 -5.09 8.40
CA GLY A 224 -16.28 -5.66 8.55
C GLY A 224 -17.37 -4.59 8.49
N GLU A 225 -18.58 -5.01 8.13
CA GLU A 225 -19.75 -4.13 8.00
C GLU A 225 -19.97 -3.30 9.27
N ALA A 226 -20.01 -1.98 9.10
CA ALA A 226 -20.59 -1.07 10.09
C ALA A 226 -21.92 -0.46 9.61
N HIS A 227 -22.77 -0.06 10.55
CA HIS A 227 -23.84 0.88 10.25
C HIS A 227 -23.22 2.27 9.98
N LEU A 228 -23.76 3.02 9.02
CA LEU A 228 -23.35 4.41 8.73
C LEU A 228 -23.75 5.41 9.82
N THR A 229 -24.04 4.91 11.01
CA THR A 229 -24.45 5.64 12.21
C THR A 229 -23.76 4.99 13.39
N LEU A 230 -23.26 5.81 14.32
CA LEU A 230 -22.54 5.34 15.48
C LEU A 230 -23.48 5.08 16.65
N THR A 231 -23.10 4.08 17.46
CA THR A 231 -23.58 3.96 18.84
C THR A 231 -22.53 4.63 19.72
N PRO A 232 -22.86 5.73 20.43
CA PRO A 232 -21.91 6.40 21.32
C PRO A 232 -21.38 5.44 22.37
N LEU A 233 -20.12 5.63 22.78
CA LEU A 233 -19.58 4.93 23.95
C LEU A 233 -20.44 5.23 25.19
N PRO A 234 -20.66 4.26 26.08
CA PRO A 234 -21.36 4.51 27.34
C PRO A 234 -20.66 5.65 28.10
N SER A 235 -21.46 6.50 28.76
CA SER A 235 -20.97 7.64 29.53
C SER A 235 -19.93 7.24 30.58
N LYS A 236 -18.97 8.13 30.84
CA LYS A 236 -17.70 7.94 31.60
C LYS A 236 -17.77 7.30 33.00
N ASP A 237 -18.95 6.93 33.49
CA ASP A 237 -19.15 6.39 34.85
C ASP A 237 -19.09 4.85 34.94
N ASP A 238 -19.08 4.11 33.82
CA ASP A 238 -19.32 2.66 33.82
C ASP A 238 -18.21 1.73 33.25
N GLU A 239 -16.94 2.15 33.19
CA GLU A 239 -15.85 1.22 32.83
C GLU A 239 -14.81 1.02 33.94
N LYS A 240 -15.00 -0.09 34.68
CA LYS A 240 -13.91 -0.90 35.22
C LYS A 240 -13.74 -2.14 34.32
N LYS A 241 -12.61 -2.23 33.61
CA LYS A 241 -11.78 -3.43 33.49
C LYS A 241 -10.49 -3.10 32.77
N GLY A 242 -9.39 -3.65 33.29
CA GLY A 242 -8.02 -3.28 32.92
C GLY A 242 -7.75 -3.43 31.43
N THR A 243 -7.54 -2.31 30.77
CA THR A 243 -6.74 -2.23 29.56
C THR A 243 -5.30 -2.48 29.97
N VAL A 244 -4.73 -3.58 29.46
CA VAL A 244 -3.28 -3.76 29.42
C VAL A 244 -2.73 -2.49 28.77
N ALA A 245 -1.77 -1.83 29.44
CA ALA A 245 -1.08 -0.68 28.88
C ALA A 245 -0.27 -1.16 27.67
N LEU A 246 -0.92 -1.25 26.52
CA LEU A 246 -0.26 -1.44 25.24
C LEU A 246 0.63 -0.22 25.06
N SER A 247 1.95 -0.47 25.00
CA SER A 247 2.94 0.55 24.70
C SER A 247 2.59 1.18 23.35
N SER A 248 1.95 2.33 23.40
CA SER A 248 1.34 3.03 22.27
C SER A 248 2.41 3.76 21.48
N THR A 249 3.08 3.09 20.54
CA THR A 249 4.17 3.75 19.81
C THR A 249 4.21 3.48 18.30
N LEU A 250 3.18 3.98 17.61
CA LEU A 250 3.26 4.53 16.24
C LEU A 250 3.04 6.07 16.11
N PRO A 251 3.20 6.95 17.15
CA PRO A 251 2.93 8.38 17.03
C PRO A 251 3.79 9.13 16.04
N ALA A 252 5.11 8.93 15.96
CA ALA A 252 5.94 9.87 15.22
C ALA A 252 5.67 9.83 13.71
N LEU A 253 5.64 8.64 13.10
CA LEU A 253 5.31 8.49 11.68
C LEU A 253 3.85 8.81 11.38
N PHE A 254 2.93 8.44 12.27
CA PHE A 254 1.51 8.73 12.08
C PHE A 254 1.21 10.22 12.23
N VAL A 255 1.77 10.88 13.24
CA VAL A 255 1.66 12.34 13.42
C VAL A 255 2.33 13.07 12.26
N ALA A 256 3.47 12.57 11.76
CA ALA A 256 4.10 13.11 10.56
C ALA A 256 3.28 12.85 9.28
N SER A 257 2.41 11.84 9.26
CA SER A 257 1.48 11.64 8.15
C SER A 257 0.27 12.55 8.23
N LEU A 258 -0.10 13.10 9.40
CA LEU A 258 -1.27 13.98 9.50
C LEU A 258 -1.14 15.21 8.59
N VAL A 259 -2.24 15.55 7.92
CA VAL A 259 -2.32 16.70 7.02
C VAL A 259 -2.97 17.88 7.75
N PRO A 260 -2.28 19.02 7.89
CA PRO A 260 -2.86 20.19 8.54
C PRO A 260 -4.14 20.65 7.88
N GLY A 261 -5.19 20.83 8.69
CA GLY A 261 -6.50 21.26 8.25
C GLY A 261 -7.45 20.14 7.83
N ASP A 262 -7.03 18.88 7.77
CA ASP A 262 -7.93 17.76 7.52
C ASP A 262 -8.82 17.44 8.74
N PHE A 263 -9.88 16.66 8.54
CA PHE A 263 -10.88 16.37 9.57
C PHE A 263 -10.29 15.66 10.79
N LEU A 264 -9.39 14.68 10.58
CA LEU A 264 -8.70 14.02 11.69
C LEU A 264 -7.75 14.98 12.43
N TRP A 265 -7.03 15.83 11.70
CA TRP A 265 -6.15 16.84 12.30
C TRP A 265 -6.94 17.77 13.23
N GLU A 266 -8.02 18.37 12.70
CA GLU A 266 -8.88 19.28 13.48
C GLU A 266 -9.51 18.56 14.69
N ALA A 267 -9.87 17.28 14.56
CA ALA A 267 -10.41 16.49 15.67
C ALA A 267 -9.40 16.30 16.80
N LEU A 268 -8.17 15.91 16.46
CA LEU A 268 -7.10 15.72 17.44
C LEU A 268 -6.75 17.03 18.17
N GLN A 269 -6.84 18.17 17.49
CA GLN A 269 -6.61 19.50 18.09
C GLN A 269 -7.61 19.86 19.19
N THR A 270 -8.81 19.27 19.18
CA THR A 270 -9.83 19.55 20.21
C THR A 270 -9.58 18.83 21.54
N VAL A 271 -8.70 17.82 21.54
CA VAL A 271 -8.45 16.98 22.71
C VAL A 271 -7.49 17.69 23.67
N GLN A 272 -7.99 18.03 24.86
CA GLN A 272 -7.22 18.72 25.90
C GLN A 272 -6.92 17.84 27.11
N ASP A 273 -7.74 16.81 27.36
CA ASP A 273 -7.55 15.88 28.48
C ASP A 273 -6.50 14.82 28.12
N ARG A 274 -5.49 14.68 28.97
CA ARG A 274 -4.41 13.70 28.80
C ARG A 274 -4.93 12.27 28.79
N LYS A 275 -5.92 11.94 29.63
CA LYS A 275 -6.50 10.58 29.66
C LYS A 275 -7.20 10.24 28.36
N GLU A 276 -7.89 11.22 27.78
CA GLU A 276 -8.58 11.08 26.50
C GLU A 276 -7.58 10.93 25.34
N ALA A 277 -6.51 11.73 25.36
CA ALA A 277 -5.42 11.61 24.39
C ALA A 277 -4.75 10.22 24.48
N GLU A 278 -4.49 9.71 25.68
CA GLU A 278 -3.92 8.36 25.89
C GLU A 278 -4.85 7.27 25.35
N ARG A 279 -6.18 7.35 25.59
CA ARG A 279 -7.17 6.41 25.03
C ARG A 279 -7.17 6.41 23.51
N ILE A 280 -7.23 7.60 22.90
CA ILE A 280 -7.25 7.75 21.44
C ILE A 280 -5.93 7.25 20.83
N SER A 281 -4.79 7.58 21.42
CA SER A 281 -3.47 7.08 20.98
C SER A 281 -3.38 5.56 21.01
N GLN A 282 -3.92 4.91 22.05
CA GLN A 282 -3.99 3.45 22.13
C GLN A 282 -4.87 2.86 21.02
N GLY A 283 -6.04 3.44 20.79
CA GLY A 283 -6.94 3.02 19.70
C GLY A 283 -6.30 3.16 18.32
N LEU A 284 -5.61 4.29 18.06
CA LEU A 284 -4.88 4.52 16.82
C LEU A 284 -3.72 3.52 16.64
N ALA A 285 -2.94 3.26 17.70
CA ALA A 285 -1.83 2.30 17.64
C ALA A 285 -2.32 0.88 17.37
N ALA A 286 -3.39 0.45 18.04
CA ALA A 286 -3.99 -0.87 17.82
C ALA A 286 -4.50 -1.02 16.38
N LEU A 287 -5.17 0.01 15.85
CA LEU A 287 -5.67 0.01 14.47
C LEU A 287 -4.54 0.04 13.44
N ALA A 288 -3.47 0.80 13.69
CA ALA A 288 -2.29 0.82 12.85
C ALA A 288 -1.57 -0.54 12.82
N ASN A 289 -1.40 -1.19 13.97
CA ASN A 289 -0.82 -2.54 14.05
C ASN A 289 -1.66 -3.56 13.26
N ARG A 290 -3.00 -3.48 13.36
CA ARG A 290 -3.92 -4.29 12.55
C ARG A 290 -3.72 -4.03 11.05
N LEU A 291 -3.64 -2.78 10.61
CA LEU A 291 -3.38 -2.45 9.21
C LEU A 291 -2.04 -3.00 8.72
N LEU A 292 -0.97 -2.88 9.52
CA LEU A 292 0.33 -3.46 9.19
C LEU A 292 0.26 -4.98 9.06
N SER A 293 -0.49 -5.67 9.93
CA SER A 293 -0.75 -7.11 9.82
C SER A 293 -1.48 -7.46 8.51
N ILE A 294 -2.52 -6.71 8.13
CA ILE A 294 -3.28 -6.93 6.89
C ILE A 294 -2.36 -6.78 5.66
N HIS A 295 -1.55 -5.73 5.64
CA HIS A 295 -0.62 -5.50 4.54
C HIS A 295 0.60 -6.42 4.57
N SER A 296 0.73 -7.30 5.58
CA SER A 296 1.93 -8.12 5.81
C SER A 296 3.21 -7.28 5.81
N VAL A 297 3.12 -6.05 6.31
CA VAL A 297 4.24 -5.09 6.32
C VAL A 297 5.12 -5.38 7.51
N THR A 298 6.40 -5.58 7.25
CA THR A 298 7.42 -5.62 8.30
C THR A 298 7.54 -4.23 8.90
N PRO A 299 7.38 -4.03 10.22
CA PRO A 299 7.46 -2.71 10.84
C PRO A 299 8.80 -1.98 10.60
N GLY A 300 9.88 -2.72 10.29
CA GLY A 300 11.17 -2.19 9.83
C GLY A 300 11.22 -1.55 8.45
N ASP A 301 10.22 -1.79 7.60
CA ASP A 301 10.18 -1.28 6.24
C ASP A 301 9.40 0.05 6.19
N LEU A 302 10.09 1.14 6.54
CA LEU A 302 9.46 2.47 6.67
C LEU A 302 8.73 2.93 5.38
N GLU A 303 9.26 2.57 4.22
CA GLU A 303 8.66 2.87 2.91
C GLU A 303 7.31 2.18 2.73
N LYS A 304 7.10 1.01 3.34
CA LYS A 304 5.83 0.28 3.31
C LYS A 304 4.92 0.61 4.49
N VAL A 305 5.48 1.01 5.63
CA VAL A 305 4.70 1.44 6.80
C VAL A 305 3.97 2.76 6.49
N ARG A 306 4.64 3.71 5.82
CA ARG A 306 4.06 5.03 5.54
C ARG A 306 2.73 4.96 4.78
N PRO A 307 2.59 4.24 3.64
CA PRO A 307 1.31 4.11 2.94
C PRO A 307 0.18 3.52 3.81
N ALA A 308 0.49 2.57 4.71
CA ALA A 308 -0.51 1.99 5.61
C ALA A 308 -1.00 3.00 6.66
N LEU A 309 -0.11 3.88 7.14
CA LEU A 309 -0.47 4.97 8.05
C LEU A 309 -1.23 6.11 7.34
N GLU A 310 -0.94 6.35 6.07
CA GLU A 310 -1.70 7.28 5.22
C GLU A 310 -3.12 6.75 4.96
N GLU A 311 -3.28 5.46 4.65
CA GLU A 311 -4.59 4.80 4.56
C GLU A 311 -5.39 4.93 5.86
N LEU A 312 -4.75 4.70 7.01
CA LEU A 312 -5.37 4.90 8.32
C LEU A 312 -5.89 6.32 8.50
N ARG A 313 -5.01 7.31 8.25
CA ARG A 313 -5.33 8.74 8.36
C ARG A 313 -6.48 9.13 7.44
N ASP A 314 -6.42 8.73 6.18
CA ASP A 314 -7.36 9.13 5.13
C ASP A 314 -8.74 8.52 5.38
N THR A 315 -8.78 7.23 5.74
CA THR A 315 -10.04 6.53 6.05
C THR A 315 -10.70 7.10 7.30
N LEU A 316 -9.93 7.40 8.36
CA LEU A 316 -10.47 8.07 9.56
C LEU A 316 -10.97 9.48 9.26
N SER A 317 -10.22 10.25 8.47
CA SER A 317 -10.62 11.60 8.07
C SER A 317 -11.92 11.59 7.27
N LEU A 318 -12.06 10.64 6.33
CA LEU A 318 -13.27 10.43 5.53
C LEU A 318 -14.48 10.07 6.42
N GLY A 319 -14.30 9.16 7.38
CA GLY A 319 -15.35 8.78 8.32
C GLY A 319 -15.81 9.95 9.20
N LEU A 320 -14.87 10.75 9.70
CA LEU A 320 -15.16 11.97 10.47
C LEU A 320 -15.85 13.03 9.63
N GLU A 321 -15.40 13.26 8.40
CA GLU A 321 -16.02 14.19 7.45
C GLU A 321 -17.47 13.83 7.18
N TYR A 322 -17.74 12.54 6.93
CA TYR A 322 -19.08 12.01 6.72
C TYR A 322 -20.00 12.25 7.92
N LEU A 323 -19.55 11.90 9.12
CA LEU A 323 -20.35 12.02 10.35
C LEU A 323 -20.59 13.47 10.74
N ALA A 324 -19.60 14.33 10.51
CA ALA A 324 -19.71 15.76 10.76
C ALA A 324 -20.47 16.51 9.66
N GLN A 325 -20.89 15.82 8.58
CA GLN A 325 -21.53 16.41 7.40
C GLN A 325 -20.71 17.59 6.82
N GLY A 326 -19.39 17.44 6.81
CA GLY A 326 -18.44 18.47 6.39
C GLY A 326 -18.19 19.61 7.39
N GLN A 327 -18.83 19.61 8.56
CA GLN A 327 -18.69 20.68 9.57
C GLN A 327 -17.57 20.38 10.57
N LYS A 328 -16.42 21.03 10.39
CA LYS A 328 -15.22 20.82 11.23
C LYS A 328 -15.42 21.11 12.71
N ASP A 329 -16.41 21.92 13.10
CA ASP A 329 -16.63 22.24 14.52
C ASP A 329 -17.11 21.03 15.36
N GLN A 330 -17.68 20.00 14.72
CA GLN A 330 -18.27 18.84 15.40
C GLN A 330 -17.33 17.64 15.53
N VAL A 331 -16.22 17.65 14.77
CA VAL A 331 -15.33 16.48 14.61
C VAL A 331 -14.65 16.07 15.92
N GLY A 332 -14.35 17.04 16.78
CA GLY A 332 -13.76 16.80 18.09
C GLY A 332 -14.67 16.04 19.04
N GLU A 333 -15.95 16.40 19.07
CA GLU A 333 -16.96 15.71 19.87
C GLU A 333 -17.21 14.28 19.35
N ILE A 334 -17.27 14.11 18.03
CA ILE A 334 -17.44 12.81 17.38
C ILE A 334 -16.25 11.89 17.72
N LEU A 335 -15.00 12.38 17.63
CA LEU A 335 -13.82 11.60 17.97
C LEU A 335 -13.82 11.15 19.45
N GLN A 336 -14.17 12.05 20.37
CA GLN A 336 -14.12 11.77 21.81
C GLN A 336 -15.26 10.86 22.29
N ARG A 337 -16.42 10.86 21.63
CA ARG A 337 -17.59 10.04 22.02
C ARG A 337 -17.59 8.63 21.46
N ASN A 338 -16.68 8.30 20.54
CA ASN A 338 -16.75 7.06 19.78
C ASN A 338 -15.42 6.30 19.79
N ASP A 339 -15.50 5.01 19.43
CA ASP A 339 -14.34 4.16 19.25
C ASP A 339 -13.66 4.43 17.89
N ILE A 340 -12.32 4.39 17.88
CA ILE A 340 -11.50 4.69 16.69
C ILE A 340 -11.73 3.66 15.58
N GLN A 341 -11.91 2.38 15.94
CA GLN A 341 -12.16 1.34 14.96
C GLN A 341 -13.55 1.51 14.33
N SER A 342 -14.56 1.93 15.09
CA SER A 342 -15.89 2.25 14.54
C SER A 342 -15.84 3.42 13.55
N LEU A 343 -15.08 4.47 13.86
CA LEU A 343 -14.90 5.60 12.94
C LEU A 343 -14.21 5.16 11.64
N PHE A 344 -13.17 4.34 11.75
CA PHE A 344 -12.47 3.78 10.59
C PHE A 344 -13.40 2.92 9.72
N LYS A 345 -14.20 2.04 10.34
CA LYS A 345 -15.18 1.21 9.63
C LYS A 345 -16.19 2.03 8.83
N ILE A 346 -16.65 3.15 9.37
CA ILE A 346 -17.55 4.06 8.65
C ILE A 346 -16.88 4.65 7.41
N GLY A 347 -15.65 5.15 7.56
CA GLY A 347 -14.87 5.65 6.42
C GLY A 347 -14.69 4.58 5.35
N PHE A 348 -14.29 3.37 5.75
CA PHE A 348 -14.07 2.25 4.83
C PHE A 348 -15.37 1.79 4.15
N ASN A 349 -16.50 1.74 4.86
CA ASN A 349 -17.79 1.39 4.29
C ASN A 349 -18.23 2.31 3.15
N LEU A 350 -17.88 3.60 3.20
CA LEU A 350 -18.15 4.52 2.09
C LEU A 350 -17.43 4.07 0.81
N LEU A 351 -16.22 3.52 0.95
CA LEU A 351 -15.44 2.92 -0.14
C LEU A 351 -16.06 1.60 -0.59
N SER A 352 -16.49 0.74 0.34
CA SER A 352 -17.18 -0.52 0.03
C SER A 352 -18.44 -0.29 -0.80
N ILE A 353 -19.20 0.77 -0.52
CA ILE A 353 -20.38 1.13 -1.32
C ILE A 353 -20.00 1.45 -2.79
N LEU A 354 -18.86 2.13 -3.02
CA LEU A 354 -18.36 2.41 -4.37
C LEU A 354 -17.89 1.13 -5.05
N HIS A 355 -17.16 0.28 -4.33
CA HIS A 355 -16.74 -1.04 -4.79
C HIS A 355 -17.95 -1.85 -5.26
N ASP A 356 -18.97 -1.99 -4.42
CA ASP A 356 -20.17 -2.78 -4.73
C ASP A 356 -20.99 -2.19 -5.88
N GLN A 357 -20.96 -0.86 -6.06
CA GLN A 357 -21.53 -0.22 -7.24
C GLN A 357 -20.75 -0.59 -8.51
N ALA A 358 -19.42 -0.46 -8.49
CA ALA A 358 -18.57 -0.82 -9.61
C ALA A 358 -18.71 -2.31 -9.97
N ASP A 359 -18.73 -3.18 -8.97
CA ASP A 359 -18.86 -4.63 -9.14
C ASP A 359 -20.24 -5.01 -9.68
N ARG A 360 -21.32 -4.34 -9.24
CA ARG A 360 -22.65 -4.50 -9.84
C ARG A 360 -22.66 -4.10 -11.31
N ILE A 361 -22.04 -2.97 -11.68
CA ILE A 361 -21.95 -2.53 -13.08
C ILE A 361 -21.16 -3.55 -13.90
N PHE A 362 -20.03 -4.04 -13.39
CA PHE A 362 -19.21 -5.03 -14.07
C PHE A 362 -19.96 -6.35 -14.32
N ARG A 363 -20.71 -6.85 -13.32
CA ARG A 363 -21.48 -8.09 -13.42
C ARG A 363 -22.64 -8.03 -14.42
N GLN A 364 -23.10 -6.84 -14.82
CA GLN A 364 -24.08 -6.70 -15.89
C GLN A 364 -23.53 -7.13 -17.25
N GLY A 365 -22.21 -7.32 -17.40
CA GLY A 365 -21.57 -7.74 -18.64
C GLY A 365 -21.48 -6.64 -19.70
N ARG A 366 -21.99 -5.43 -19.40
CA ARG A 366 -22.13 -4.34 -20.37
C ARG A 366 -20.87 -3.50 -20.57
N LEU A 367 -19.80 -3.79 -19.85
CA LEU A 367 -18.52 -3.09 -20.00
C LEU A 367 -17.46 -3.92 -20.72
N ARG A 368 -17.79 -5.14 -21.16
CA ARG A 368 -16.83 -6.08 -21.75
C ARG A 368 -17.49 -6.91 -22.84
N LEU A 369 -16.66 -7.52 -23.69
CA LEU A 369 -17.12 -8.53 -24.64
C LEU A 369 -17.20 -9.91 -23.98
N ASP A 370 -18.02 -10.79 -24.54
CA ASP A 370 -18.11 -12.18 -24.09
C ASP A 370 -16.75 -12.88 -24.22
N GLY A 371 -16.34 -13.57 -23.15
CA GLY A 371 -15.06 -14.28 -23.10
C GLY A 371 -13.83 -13.40 -22.83
N VAL A 372 -14.01 -12.12 -22.52
CA VAL A 372 -12.92 -11.18 -22.18
C VAL A 372 -13.08 -10.68 -20.74
N GLU A 373 -11.99 -10.58 -19.98
CA GLU A 373 -12.04 -10.06 -18.61
C GLU A 373 -11.86 -8.54 -18.56
N GLU A 374 -11.10 -8.00 -19.50
CA GLU A 374 -10.81 -6.58 -19.66
C GLU A 374 -12.05 -5.77 -20.09
N THR A 375 -12.13 -4.53 -19.60
CA THR A 375 -13.21 -3.61 -19.95
C THR A 375 -12.92 -2.87 -21.26
N LEU A 376 -13.98 -2.48 -21.98
CA LEU A 376 -13.94 -1.60 -23.15
C LEU A 376 -13.71 -0.12 -22.80
N LEU A 377 -13.60 0.22 -21.52
CA LEU A 377 -13.37 1.61 -21.05
C LEU A 377 -11.99 2.12 -21.46
N GLU A 378 -11.92 3.41 -21.80
CA GLU A 378 -10.67 4.12 -22.05
C GLU A 378 -10.10 4.76 -20.79
N SER A 379 -8.84 5.19 -20.87
CA SER A 379 -8.24 6.04 -19.84
C SER A 379 -8.82 7.47 -19.89
N PRO A 380 -9.04 8.13 -18.73
CA PRO A 380 -8.75 7.69 -17.36
C PRO A 380 -9.83 6.81 -16.68
N GLU A 381 -10.99 6.63 -17.33
CA GLU A 381 -12.14 5.93 -16.74
C GLU A 381 -11.86 4.45 -16.44
N ALA A 382 -11.01 3.80 -17.24
CA ALA A 382 -10.59 2.41 -17.08
C ALA A 382 -9.73 2.21 -15.82
N GLU A 383 -8.70 3.02 -15.62
CA GLU A 383 -7.84 2.97 -14.43
C GLU A 383 -8.65 3.31 -13.17
N PHE A 384 -9.50 4.33 -13.24
CA PHE A 384 -10.42 4.67 -12.17
C PHE A 384 -11.33 3.48 -11.79
N PHE A 385 -11.99 2.86 -12.78
CA PHE A 385 -12.86 1.71 -12.54
C PHE A 385 -12.11 0.50 -11.99
N SER A 386 -10.88 0.26 -12.46
CA SER A 386 -9.99 -0.77 -11.94
C SER A 386 -9.61 -0.50 -10.48
N GLY A 387 -9.29 0.74 -10.13
CA GLY A 387 -8.97 1.17 -8.77
C GLY A 387 -10.09 0.90 -7.77
N LEU A 388 -11.34 1.19 -8.17
CA LEU A 388 -12.52 0.95 -7.33
C LEU A 388 -12.84 -0.53 -7.10
N ARG A 389 -12.51 -1.40 -8.05
CA ARG A 389 -12.77 -2.85 -7.97
C ARG A 389 -11.67 -3.64 -7.26
N ARG A 390 -10.67 -2.96 -6.70
CA ARG A 390 -9.70 -3.58 -5.81
C ARG A 390 -10.38 -3.95 -4.49
N LEU A 391 -9.88 -4.99 -3.82
CA LEU A 391 -10.35 -5.39 -2.48
C LEU A 391 -10.34 -4.22 -1.49
N ARG A 392 -9.37 -3.31 -1.64
CA ARG A 392 -9.32 -2.00 -0.99
C ARG A 392 -9.38 -0.93 -2.07
N PRO A 393 -10.52 -0.24 -2.24
CA PRO A 393 -10.69 0.74 -3.31
C PRO A 393 -9.66 1.85 -3.22
N LEU A 394 -9.07 2.21 -4.36
CA LEU A 394 -8.14 3.32 -4.48
C LEU A 394 -8.64 4.34 -5.50
N PHE A 395 -8.33 5.60 -5.24
CA PHE A 395 -8.64 6.70 -6.15
C PHE A 395 -7.53 6.85 -7.18
N PHE A 396 -7.91 7.00 -8.46
CA PHE A 396 -6.96 7.18 -9.55
C PHE A 396 -6.62 8.67 -9.71
N GLU A 397 -5.36 9.04 -9.50
CA GLU A 397 -4.92 10.45 -9.56
C GLU A 397 -5.00 11.04 -10.98
N GLY A 398 -5.03 10.19 -12.02
CA GLY A 398 -5.16 10.63 -13.41
C GLY A 398 -6.47 11.35 -13.74
N LEU A 399 -7.48 11.29 -12.85
CA LEU A 399 -8.70 12.08 -12.95
C LEU A 399 -8.47 13.57 -12.65
N GLU A 400 -7.51 13.88 -11.77
CA GLU A 400 -7.17 15.24 -11.36
C GLU A 400 -6.03 15.80 -12.23
N ASP A 401 -5.03 14.97 -12.51
CA ASP A 401 -3.87 15.30 -13.31
C ASP A 401 -3.63 14.22 -14.38
N PRO A 402 -3.97 14.48 -15.67
CA PRO A 402 -3.80 13.51 -16.75
C PRO A 402 -2.37 12.98 -16.93
N GLY A 403 -1.35 13.65 -16.37
CA GLY A 403 0.04 13.17 -16.37
C GLY A 403 0.35 12.10 -15.34
N LYS A 404 -0.54 11.84 -14.38
CA LYS A 404 -0.35 10.86 -13.31
C LYS A 404 -1.04 9.53 -13.63
N ALA A 405 -0.27 8.44 -13.52
CA ALA A 405 -0.76 7.07 -13.63
C ALA A 405 -0.75 6.32 -12.28
N THR A 406 -0.77 7.07 -11.18
CA THR A 406 -0.68 6.56 -9.81
C THR A 406 -2.03 6.49 -9.12
N TYR A 407 -2.08 5.73 -8.03
CA TYR A 407 -3.26 5.57 -7.19
C TYR A 407 -2.97 6.13 -5.80
N ARG A 408 -3.98 6.76 -5.19
CA ARG A 408 -3.95 7.24 -3.81
C ARG A 408 -5.14 6.72 -3.01
N SER A 409 -5.07 6.84 -1.69
CA SER A 409 -6.23 6.63 -0.81
C SER A 409 -7.29 7.70 -1.06
N PHE A 410 -8.55 7.37 -0.76
CA PHE A 410 -9.65 8.34 -0.74
C PHE A 410 -9.50 9.28 0.46
N GLY A 411 -9.30 10.56 0.20
CA GLY A 411 -8.99 11.55 1.23
C GLY A 411 -10.17 12.40 1.67
N SER A 412 -11.27 12.43 0.89
CA SER A 412 -12.41 13.30 1.18
C SER A 412 -13.75 12.81 0.63
N LEU A 413 -14.85 13.40 1.10
CA LEU A 413 -16.19 13.19 0.53
C LEU A 413 -16.29 13.69 -0.93
N ILE A 414 -15.48 14.68 -1.32
CA ILE A 414 -15.41 15.16 -2.70
C ILE A 414 -14.98 14.01 -3.63
N ASP A 415 -13.97 13.23 -3.21
CA ASP A 415 -13.53 12.04 -3.97
C ASP A 415 -14.69 11.05 -4.15
N ILE A 416 -15.51 10.86 -3.11
CA ILE A 416 -16.68 9.96 -3.13
C ILE A 416 -17.75 10.49 -4.09
N GLU A 417 -18.04 11.78 -4.07
CA GLU A 417 -19.04 12.40 -4.96
C GLU A 417 -18.62 12.35 -6.43
N ILE A 418 -17.35 12.69 -6.71
CA ILE A 418 -16.74 12.53 -8.03
C ILE A 418 -16.88 11.07 -8.49
N SER A 419 -16.54 10.12 -7.61
CA SER A 419 -16.58 8.70 -7.94
C SER A 419 -17.98 8.20 -8.24
N LYS A 420 -18.98 8.61 -7.46
CA LYS A 420 -20.40 8.29 -7.72
C LYS A 420 -20.86 8.83 -9.07
N LYS A 421 -20.46 10.06 -9.42
CA LYS A 421 -20.81 10.67 -10.70
C LYS A 421 -20.19 9.88 -11.86
N ILE A 422 -18.90 9.56 -11.79
CA ILE A 422 -18.21 8.81 -12.84
C ILE A 422 -18.79 7.39 -12.97
N LEU A 423 -19.06 6.69 -11.86
CA LEU A 423 -19.71 5.38 -11.90
C LEU A 423 -21.10 5.42 -12.56
N LYS A 424 -21.89 6.46 -12.29
CA LYS A 424 -23.18 6.66 -12.98
C LYS A 424 -22.98 6.85 -14.48
N GLU A 425 -21.99 7.64 -14.89
CA GLU A 425 -21.65 7.85 -16.30
C GLU A 425 -21.16 6.57 -16.98
N ILE A 426 -20.28 5.78 -16.34
CA ILE A 426 -19.80 4.48 -16.83
C ILE A 426 -20.97 3.50 -17.00
N GLY A 427 -21.84 3.40 -15.99
CA GLY A 427 -23.01 2.52 -16.05
C GLY A 427 -23.98 2.89 -17.18
N ALA A 428 -24.24 4.19 -17.36
CA ALA A 428 -25.06 4.70 -18.46
C ALA A 428 -24.41 4.44 -19.83
N LEU A 429 -23.11 4.74 -19.97
CA LEU A 429 -22.36 4.47 -21.20
C LEU A 429 -22.48 3.00 -21.62
N GLY A 430 -22.21 2.07 -20.69
CA GLY A 430 -22.37 0.65 -20.93
C GLY A 430 -23.80 0.30 -21.35
N HIS A 431 -24.82 0.77 -20.62
CA HIS A 431 -26.21 0.46 -20.97
C HIS A 431 -26.57 0.86 -22.40
N VAL A 432 -26.29 2.11 -22.77
CA VAL A 432 -26.76 2.67 -24.03
C VAL A 432 -25.91 2.18 -25.20
N PHE A 433 -24.61 1.94 -24.98
CA PHE A 433 -23.73 1.38 -25.99
C PHE A 433 -24.29 0.06 -26.55
N TRP A 434 -24.72 -0.86 -25.68
CA TRP A 434 -25.32 -2.12 -26.13
C TRP A 434 -26.70 -1.95 -26.78
N LYS A 435 -27.44 -0.89 -26.43
CA LYS A 435 -28.71 -0.57 -27.11
C LYS A 435 -28.48 -0.13 -28.56
N VAL A 436 -27.39 0.60 -28.82
CA VAL A 436 -27.05 1.13 -30.15
C VAL A 436 -26.33 0.08 -31.00
N PHE A 437 -25.39 -0.69 -30.43
CA PHE A 437 -24.49 -1.54 -31.21
C PHE A 437 -24.59 -3.04 -30.92
N GLY A 438 -25.54 -3.49 -30.09
CA GLY A 438 -25.54 -4.85 -29.54
C GLY A 438 -25.47 -5.98 -30.59
N ASP A 439 -26.26 -5.87 -31.67
CA ASP A 439 -26.26 -6.86 -32.74
C ASP A 439 -24.95 -6.85 -33.55
N SER A 440 -24.40 -5.66 -33.83
CA SER A 440 -23.21 -5.51 -34.65
C SER A 440 -21.90 -5.81 -33.92
N VAL A 441 -21.85 -5.59 -32.61
CA VAL A 441 -20.65 -5.87 -31.79
C VAL A 441 -20.46 -7.36 -31.58
N SER A 442 -21.55 -8.14 -31.63
CA SER A 442 -21.49 -9.61 -31.54
C SER A 442 -20.71 -10.27 -32.68
N GLU A 443 -20.49 -9.55 -33.79
CA GLU A 443 -19.67 -10.01 -34.93
C GLU A 443 -18.16 -9.80 -34.70
N LEU A 444 -17.77 -8.98 -33.72
CA LEU A 444 -16.37 -8.73 -33.37
C LEU A 444 -15.81 -9.88 -32.52
N SER A 445 -15.23 -10.87 -33.20
CA SER A 445 -14.59 -12.05 -32.61
C SER A 445 -13.06 -12.02 -32.71
N VAL A 446 -12.40 -12.94 -31.99
CA VAL A 446 -10.95 -13.18 -32.10
C VAL A 446 -10.53 -13.43 -33.56
N GLU A 447 -11.34 -14.16 -34.32
CA GLU A 447 -11.07 -14.46 -35.72
C GLU A 447 -11.19 -13.22 -36.60
N SER A 448 -12.24 -12.41 -36.39
CA SER A 448 -12.48 -11.18 -37.16
C SER A 448 -11.37 -10.14 -36.94
N LEU A 449 -10.87 -10.01 -35.71
CA LEU A 449 -9.83 -9.06 -35.32
C LEU A 449 -8.41 -9.60 -35.49
N GLY A 450 -8.22 -10.88 -35.84
CA GLY A 450 -6.90 -11.49 -35.99
C GLY A 450 -5.99 -10.83 -37.04
N SER A 451 -6.58 -10.02 -37.94
CA SER A 451 -5.87 -9.20 -38.94
C SER A 451 -6.02 -7.69 -38.72
N ALA A 452 -6.66 -7.26 -37.63
CA ALA A 452 -6.88 -5.84 -37.31
C ALA A 452 -5.67 -5.20 -36.61
N ASN A 453 -5.69 -3.88 -36.48
CA ASN A 453 -4.74 -3.07 -35.72
C ASN A 453 -4.92 -3.15 -34.20
N VAL A 454 -5.98 -3.81 -33.72
CA VAL A 454 -6.31 -3.94 -32.29
C VAL A 454 -6.75 -5.37 -31.97
N SER A 455 -6.39 -5.85 -30.77
CA SER A 455 -6.80 -7.16 -30.25
C SER A 455 -8.15 -7.07 -29.54
N LEU A 456 -8.80 -8.21 -29.30
CA LEU A 456 -10.07 -8.25 -28.54
C LEU A 456 -9.92 -7.70 -27.09
N ARG A 457 -8.74 -7.85 -26.47
CA ARG A 457 -8.44 -7.36 -25.11
C ARG A 457 -8.13 -5.86 -25.07
N ASP A 458 -7.57 -5.34 -26.16
CA ASP A 458 -7.18 -3.93 -26.28
C ASP A 458 -8.28 -3.07 -26.90
N LEU A 459 -9.40 -3.67 -27.30
CA LEU A 459 -10.53 -2.98 -27.92
C LEU A 459 -11.20 -2.03 -26.91
N ARG A 460 -11.62 -0.86 -27.40
CA ARG A 460 -12.26 0.18 -26.59
C ARG A 460 -13.57 0.69 -27.20
N PHE A 461 -14.46 1.25 -26.39
CA PHE A 461 -15.74 1.81 -26.85
C PHE A 461 -15.55 2.85 -27.95
N SER A 462 -14.53 3.69 -27.85
CA SER A 462 -14.20 4.78 -28.76
C SER A 462 -13.82 4.28 -30.14
N GLN A 463 -13.08 3.17 -30.22
CA GLN A 463 -12.70 2.55 -31.49
C GLN A 463 -13.92 1.97 -32.20
N ILE A 464 -14.80 1.28 -31.46
CA ILE A 464 -16.05 0.74 -32.01
C ILE A 464 -16.93 1.89 -32.52
N PHE A 465 -17.11 2.91 -31.69
CA PHE A 465 -17.91 4.09 -31.99
C PHE A 465 -17.40 4.84 -33.23
N ASN A 466 -16.12 5.24 -33.23
CA ASN A 466 -15.53 6.00 -34.33
C ASN A 466 -15.55 5.21 -35.64
N THR A 467 -15.36 3.89 -35.58
CA THR A 467 -15.47 3.02 -36.76
C THR A 467 -16.89 3.04 -37.32
N ALA A 468 -17.92 3.02 -36.46
CA ALA A 468 -19.31 3.15 -36.90
C ALA A 468 -19.62 4.52 -37.52
N VAL A 469 -19.11 5.61 -36.94
CA VAL A 469 -19.27 6.98 -37.50
C VAL A 469 -18.60 7.08 -38.88
N VAL A 470 -17.37 6.58 -39.02
CA VAL A 470 -16.64 6.60 -40.29
C VAL A 470 -17.33 5.73 -41.35
N ASN A 471 -17.82 4.54 -40.99
CA ASN A 471 -18.61 3.71 -41.90
C ASN A 471 -19.91 4.40 -42.32
N SER A 472 -20.55 5.17 -41.45
CA SER A 472 -21.76 5.90 -41.80
C SER A 472 -21.46 7.02 -42.81
N LEU A 473 -20.35 7.76 -42.64
CA LEU A 473 -19.94 8.78 -43.61
C LEU A 473 -19.46 8.19 -44.95
N SER A 474 -18.78 7.03 -44.92
CA SER A 474 -18.19 6.42 -46.11
C SER A 474 -19.18 5.56 -46.90
N LYS A 475 -19.95 4.73 -46.18
CA LYS A 475 -20.80 3.66 -46.74
C LYS A 475 -22.28 3.82 -46.42
N GLY A 476 -22.66 4.84 -45.65
CA GLY A 476 -24.06 5.07 -45.23
C GLY A 476 -24.56 4.12 -44.14
N MET A 477 -23.70 3.30 -43.54
CA MET A 477 -24.07 2.31 -42.51
C MET A 477 -23.45 2.67 -41.16
N PHE A 478 -24.27 2.93 -40.14
CA PHE A 478 -23.80 3.21 -38.79
C PHE A 478 -23.53 1.93 -38.00
N GLN A 479 -22.51 1.18 -38.43
CA GLN A 479 -22.11 -0.09 -37.81
C GLN A 479 -20.58 -0.18 -37.71
N PRO A 480 -20.03 -0.80 -36.65
CA PRO A 480 -18.60 -0.91 -36.41
C PRO A 480 -17.91 -2.00 -37.27
N VAL A 481 -18.18 -2.03 -38.57
CA VAL A 481 -17.55 -2.96 -39.51
C VAL A 481 -16.07 -2.61 -39.69
N ILE A 482 -15.19 -3.61 -39.56
CA ILE A 482 -13.73 -3.44 -39.70
C ILE A 482 -13.42 -2.80 -41.07
N LEU A 483 -12.70 -1.69 -41.07
CA LEU A 483 -12.31 -0.98 -42.29
C LEU A 483 -11.15 -1.68 -42.98
N SER A 484 -11.20 -1.81 -44.31
CA SER A 484 -10.01 -2.18 -45.08
C SER A 484 -9.06 -0.98 -45.19
N GLY A 485 -7.76 -1.23 -45.37
CA GLY A 485 -6.79 -0.14 -45.57
C GLY A 485 -7.08 0.70 -46.83
N SER A 486 -7.65 0.08 -47.88
CA SER A 486 -8.10 0.80 -49.08
C SER A 486 -9.34 1.64 -48.82
N ASP A 487 -10.31 1.12 -48.06
CA ASP A 487 -11.55 1.85 -47.72
C ASP A 487 -11.22 3.13 -46.94
N LEU A 488 -10.28 3.03 -46.00
CA LEU A 488 -9.81 4.18 -45.22
C LEU A 488 -9.11 5.22 -46.11
N GLN A 489 -8.27 4.78 -47.06
CA GLN A 489 -7.59 5.69 -47.99
C GLN A 489 -8.57 6.38 -48.95
N GLU A 490 -9.56 5.65 -49.47
CA GLU A 490 -10.62 6.22 -50.32
C GLU A 490 -11.47 7.22 -49.55
N PHE A 491 -11.86 6.88 -48.32
CA PHE A 491 -12.57 7.79 -47.42
C PHE A 491 -11.80 9.10 -47.19
N LEU A 492 -10.51 9.02 -46.83
CA LEU A 492 -9.68 10.19 -46.58
C LEU A 492 -9.47 11.03 -47.85
N LYS A 493 -9.36 10.40 -49.03
CA LYS A 493 -9.32 11.11 -50.33
C LYS A 493 -10.64 11.82 -50.63
N SER A 494 -11.78 11.20 -50.31
CA SER A 494 -13.10 11.82 -50.53
C SER A 494 -13.29 13.08 -49.69
N ILE A 495 -12.77 13.09 -48.46
CA ILE A 495 -12.88 14.21 -47.54
C ILE A 495 -11.82 15.29 -47.83
N SER A 496 -10.61 14.90 -48.22
CA SER A 496 -9.52 15.85 -48.52
C SER A 496 -9.87 16.79 -49.69
N ALA A 497 -10.76 16.38 -50.59
CA ALA A 497 -11.32 17.25 -51.63
C ALA A 497 -11.99 18.52 -51.08
N ARG A 498 -12.53 18.46 -49.86
CA ARG A 498 -13.18 19.60 -49.17
C ARG A 498 -12.21 20.41 -48.30
N LYS A 499 -10.98 19.92 -48.09
CA LYS A 499 -9.94 20.49 -47.20
C LYS A 499 -10.49 20.97 -45.84
N PRO A 500 -11.26 20.14 -45.10
CA PRO A 500 -11.76 20.57 -43.80
C PRO A 500 -10.59 20.75 -42.83
N ASN A 501 -10.66 21.78 -42.01
CA ASN A 501 -9.79 21.85 -40.84
C ASN A 501 -10.29 20.86 -39.77
N ARG A 502 -9.47 20.66 -38.72
CA ARG A 502 -9.77 19.72 -37.64
C ARG A 502 -11.14 19.95 -36.99
N ILE A 503 -11.50 21.20 -36.74
CA ILE A 503 -12.76 21.56 -36.08
C ILE A 503 -13.95 21.22 -36.98
N GLN A 504 -13.89 21.61 -38.26
CA GLN A 504 -14.93 21.31 -39.24
C GLN A 504 -15.16 19.80 -39.42
N PHE A 505 -14.08 19.02 -39.44
CA PHE A 505 -14.21 17.57 -39.55
C PHE A 505 -14.79 16.94 -38.28
N ALA A 506 -14.36 17.40 -37.10
CA ALA A 506 -14.94 16.95 -35.83
C ALA A 506 -16.44 17.29 -35.73
N GLU A 507 -16.85 18.50 -36.10
CA GLU A 507 -18.26 18.90 -36.14
C GLU A 507 -19.08 18.01 -37.09
N GLN A 508 -18.52 17.64 -38.25
CA GLN A 508 -19.17 16.72 -39.16
C GLN A 508 -19.39 15.33 -38.55
N LEU A 509 -18.36 14.76 -37.89
CA LEU A 509 -18.48 13.49 -37.16
C LEU A 509 -19.51 13.57 -36.04
N ILE A 510 -19.45 14.63 -35.22
CA ILE A 510 -20.35 14.88 -34.09
C ILE A 510 -21.80 14.99 -34.56
N SER A 511 -22.06 15.77 -35.62
CA SER A 511 -23.42 15.99 -36.13
C SER A 511 -24.07 14.69 -36.64
N LEU A 512 -23.30 13.86 -37.36
CA LEU A 512 -23.79 12.59 -37.85
C LEU A 512 -24.03 11.61 -36.71
N ALA A 513 -23.09 11.50 -35.77
CA ALA A 513 -23.24 10.58 -34.65
C ALA A 513 -24.41 10.97 -33.73
N ARG A 514 -24.62 12.28 -33.53
CA ARG A 514 -25.77 12.83 -32.78
C ARG A 514 -27.11 12.40 -33.38
N MET A 515 -27.26 12.46 -34.71
CA MET A 515 -28.48 12.03 -35.40
C MET A 515 -28.82 10.57 -35.07
N HIS A 516 -27.85 9.65 -35.20
CA HIS A 516 -28.07 8.22 -34.92
C HIS A 516 -28.40 7.94 -33.45
N ILE A 517 -27.77 8.68 -32.52
CA ILE A 517 -28.00 8.52 -31.08
C ILE A 517 -29.38 9.07 -30.68
N GLU A 518 -29.77 10.23 -31.18
CA GLU A 518 -31.09 10.84 -30.90
C GLU A 518 -32.24 9.97 -31.43
N GLU A 519 -32.02 9.22 -32.53
CA GLU A 519 -32.99 8.23 -33.03
C GLU A 519 -33.07 6.96 -32.17
N SER A 520 -32.00 6.59 -31.46
CA SER A 520 -31.88 5.31 -30.75
C SER A 520 -32.13 5.42 -29.23
N VAL A 521 -32.05 6.62 -28.66
CA VAL A 521 -32.04 6.86 -27.21
C VAL A 521 -33.18 7.81 -26.81
N GLU A 522 -34.19 7.26 -26.13
CA GLU A 522 -35.35 8.03 -25.65
C GLU A 522 -35.09 8.77 -24.32
N ASP A 523 -34.16 8.28 -23.50
CA ASP A 523 -33.82 8.88 -22.20
C ASP A 523 -32.83 10.05 -22.36
N LEU A 524 -33.24 11.24 -21.92
CA LEU A 524 -32.47 12.48 -22.03
C LEU A 524 -31.16 12.49 -21.21
N GLN A 525 -31.12 11.84 -20.05
CA GLN A 525 -29.90 11.76 -19.24
C GLN A 525 -28.90 10.81 -19.87
N GLU A 526 -29.35 9.65 -20.31
CA GLU A 526 -28.54 8.66 -21.02
C GLU A 526 -27.97 9.23 -22.33
N GLY A 527 -28.81 9.93 -23.10
CA GLY A 527 -28.39 10.65 -24.30
C GLY A 527 -27.27 11.66 -23.99
N SER A 528 -27.39 12.43 -22.91
CA SER A 528 -26.38 13.44 -22.54
C SER A 528 -24.99 12.85 -22.22
N VAL A 529 -24.92 11.62 -21.70
CA VAL A 529 -23.64 10.93 -21.42
C VAL A 529 -22.98 10.53 -22.73
N LEU A 530 -23.73 9.93 -23.65
CA LEU A 530 -23.23 9.57 -24.97
C LEU A 530 -22.84 10.78 -25.81
N LEU A 531 -23.57 11.89 -25.71
CA LEU A 531 -23.21 13.15 -26.38
C LEU A 531 -21.86 13.69 -25.90
N ARG A 532 -21.54 13.62 -24.60
CA ARG A 532 -20.22 14.00 -24.12
C ARG A 532 -19.14 13.02 -24.57
N PHE A 533 -19.44 11.72 -24.53
CA PHE A 533 -18.54 10.66 -25.00
C PHE A 533 -18.20 10.84 -26.48
N LEU A 534 -19.21 11.06 -27.34
CA LEU A 534 -19.01 11.22 -28.77
C LEU A 534 -18.26 12.50 -29.11
N GLU A 535 -18.52 13.60 -28.39
CA GLU A 535 -17.80 14.85 -28.60
C GLU A 535 -16.31 14.66 -28.31
N LYS A 536 -15.96 14.00 -27.18
CA LYS A 536 -14.56 13.69 -26.82
C LYS A 536 -13.90 12.83 -27.90
N TRP A 537 -14.51 11.71 -28.27
CA TRP A 537 -13.86 10.72 -29.14
C TRP A 537 -13.92 11.04 -30.64
N SER A 538 -14.91 11.81 -31.10
CA SER A 538 -14.93 12.36 -32.47
C SER A 538 -13.84 13.40 -32.66
N ASN A 539 -13.56 14.22 -31.64
CA ASN A 539 -12.44 15.15 -31.68
C ASN A 539 -11.09 14.43 -31.76
N ALA A 540 -10.90 13.37 -30.97
CA ALA A 540 -9.69 12.53 -31.03
C ALA A 540 -9.54 11.82 -32.38
N CYS A 541 -10.65 11.33 -32.96
CA CYS A 541 -10.66 10.76 -34.31
C CYS A 541 -10.23 11.80 -35.35
N ALA A 542 -10.76 13.02 -35.27
CA ALA A 542 -10.38 14.11 -36.17
C ALA A 542 -8.92 14.54 -36.00
N GLU A 543 -8.38 14.54 -34.77
CA GLU A 543 -6.95 14.77 -34.52
C GLU A 543 -6.04 13.79 -35.24
N GLU A 544 -6.40 12.51 -35.24
CA GLU A 544 -5.60 11.46 -35.87
C GLU A 544 -5.76 11.46 -37.39
N LEU A 545 -6.99 11.63 -37.91
CA LEU A 545 -7.28 11.44 -39.33
C LEU A 545 -6.95 12.65 -40.21
N VAL A 546 -7.09 13.88 -39.71
CA VAL A 546 -6.87 15.09 -40.52
C VAL A 546 -5.42 15.23 -41.02
N PRO A 547 -4.37 14.98 -40.20
CA PRO A 547 -2.99 14.97 -40.70
C PRO A 547 -2.73 13.93 -41.78
N LEU A 548 -3.50 12.85 -41.82
CA LEU A 548 -3.37 11.78 -42.81
C LEU A 548 -4.09 12.11 -44.14
N MET A 549 -4.85 13.21 -44.20
CA MET A 549 -5.52 13.64 -45.41
C MET A 549 -4.50 14.16 -46.44
N GLY A 550 -4.23 13.33 -47.46
CA GLY A 550 -3.28 13.67 -48.54
C GLY A 550 -2.03 12.79 -48.55
N GLU A 551 -1.85 11.94 -47.54
CA GLU A 551 -0.81 10.91 -47.54
C GLU A 551 -1.07 9.87 -48.64
N ALA A 552 -0.04 9.54 -49.39
CA ALA A 552 -0.14 8.59 -50.51
C ALA A 552 -0.31 7.14 -50.02
N LYS A 553 0.21 6.83 -48.82
CA LYS A 553 0.12 5.51 -48.19
C LYS A 553 0.03 5.66 -46.69
N ILE A 554 -1.01 5.06 -46.11
CA ILE A 554 -1.26 5.03 -44.66
C ILE A 554 -0.92 3.62 -44.17
N ASP A 555 -0.17 3.52 -43.08
CA ASP A 555 0.03 2.26 -42.36
C ASP A 555 -1.12 2.06 -41.37
N PRO A 556 -2.03 1.08 -41.59
CA PRO A 556 -3.16 0.86 -40.70
C PRO A 556 -2.75 0.51 -39.25
N ARG A 557 -1.52 0.05 -39.02
CA ARG A 557 -1.01 -0.29 -37.69
C ARG A 557 -0.78 0.92 -36.80
N LEU A 558 -0.65 2.10 -37.40
CA LEU A 558 -0.43 3.35 -36.67
C LEU A 558 -1.75 4.03 -36.26
N ILE A 559 -2.89 3.59 -36.82
CA ILE A 559 -4.21 4.09 -36.47
C ILE A 559 -4.61 3.54 -35.10
N ARG A 560 -5.03 4.42 -34.19
CA ARG A 560 -5.44 4.08 -32.82
C ARG A 560 -6.93 4.31 -32.57
N THR A 561 -7.56 5.23 -33.29
CA THR A 561 -8.96 5.64 -33.05
C THR A 561 -10.00 4.83 -33.83
N LEU A 562 -9.57 4.00 -34.79
CA LEU A 562 -10.45 3.17 -35.63
C LEU A 562 -10.01 1.70 -35.62
N ILE A 563 -10.92 0.81 -36.00
CA ILE A 563 -10.66 -0.62 -36.23
C ILE A 563 -10.37 -0.82 -37.72
N VAL A 564 -9.12 -1.10 -38.07
CA VAL A 564 -8.64 -1.19 -39.45
C VAL A 564 -7.86 -2.48 -39.65
N ARG A 565 -8.05 -3.13 -40.80
CA ARG A 565 -7.26 -4.30 -41.19
C ARG A 565 -5.81 -3.91 -41.44
N ALA A 566 -4.90 -4.51 -40.69
CA ALA A 566 -3.45 -4.25 -40.66
C ALA A 566 -2.61 -5.26 -41.47
N ARG A 567 -3.26 -6.25 -42.08
CA ARG A 567 -2.64 -7.27 -42.95
C ARG A 567 -3.40 -7.44 -44.26
#